data_AF-A0A133VNN1-F1
#
_entry.id   AF-A0A133VNN1-F1
#
_cell.length_a   1.000
_cell.length_b   1.000
_cell.length_c   1.000
_cell.angle_alpha   90.00
_cell.angle_beta   90.00
_cell.angle_gamma   90.00
#
_symmetry.space_group_name_H-M   'P 1'
#
loop_
_entity.id
_entity.type
_entity.pdbx_description
1 polymer ?
#
loop_
_entity_poly.entity_id
_entity_poly.type
_entity_poly.pdbx_seq_one_letter_code
_entity_poly.pdbx_strand_id
1 'polypeptide(L)'
;MLTAIDIVRARSSAIESDLNGTLDTAITAAMREVGLGGGTRKNVEMRVRDYLNARIDRGWNYTSVNEDIARVDENNLRFEWRPDGSVTVHGLLPATIKHVNGPTAYGIRLYSASSPRFERLKYVAERVAKQAENENLNELERKLNENYAAEGLHITLTLSPDNAVEVRVEDTFGAKAIIG
;
A
#
# COMPACT_ATOMS: atom_id res chain seq x y z
N MET A 1 -14.12 36.98 2.32
CA MET A 1 -14.22 36.51 0.92
C MET A 1 -12.93 35.78 0.61
N LEU A 2 -12.97 34.54 0.12
CA LEU A 2 -11.76 33.80 -0.29
C LEU A 2 -11.19 34.47 -1.55
N THR A 3 -9.87 34.66 -1.60
CA THR A 3 -9.21 35.18 -2.80
C THR A 3 -9.07 34.07 -3.85
N ALA A 4 -8.87 34.43 -5.12
CA ALA A 4 -8.61 33.45 -6.18
C ALA A 4 -7.37 32.58 -5.88
N ILE A 5 -6.38 33.14 -5.18
CA ILE A 5 -5.19 32.41 -4.71
C ILE A 5 -5.56 31.37 -3.64
N ASP A 6 -6.41 31.74 -2.68
CA ASP A 6 -6.87 30.81 -1.64
C ASP A 6 -7.68 29.65 -2.25
N ILE A 7 -8.48 29.94 -3.27
CA ILE A 7 -9.23 28.92 -4.00
C ILE A 7 -8.28 27.94 -4.69
N VAL A 8 -7.28 28.43 -5.44
CA VAL A 8 -6.30 27.55 -6.10
C VAL A 8 -5.54 26.70 -5.10
N ARG A 9 -5.08 27.30 -4.00
CA ARG A 9 -4.37 26.56 -2.94
C ARG A 9 -5.25 25.45 -2.35
N ALA A 10 -6.51 25.77 -2.04
CA ALA A 10 -7.45 24.81 -1.50
C ALA A 10 -7.75 23.67 -2.50
N ARG A 11 -7.94 23.99 -3.79
CA ARG A 11 -8.19 22.96 -4.83
C ARG A 11 -6.97 22.10 -5.09
N SER A 12 -5.78 22.69 -5.18
CA SER A 12 -4.52 21.95 -5.31
C SER A 12 -4.31 20.99 -4.15
N SER A 13 -4.57 21.44 -2.92
CA SER A 13 -4.44 20.59 -1.72
C SER A 13 -5.48 19.47 -1.70
N ALA A 14 -6.71 19.75 -2.14
CA ALA A 14 -7.77 18.74 -2.20
C ALA A 14 -7.46 17.65 -3.25
N ILE A 15 -7.00 18.05 -4.43
CA ILE A 15 -6.58 17.12 -5.49
C ILE A 15 -5.39 16.28 -5.00
N GLU A 16 -4.38 16.92 -4.40
CA GLU A 16 -3.22 16.22 -3.84
C GLU A 16 -3.65 15.20 -2.78
N SER A 17 -4.50 15.59 -1.82
CA SER A 17 -5.00 14.68 -0.79
C SER A 17 -5.79 13.50 -1.37
N ASP A 18 -6.64 13.74 -2.36
CA ASP A 18 -7.45 12.71 -3.01
C ASP A 18 -6.60 11.71 -3.80
N LEU A 19 -5.59 12.20 -4.53
CA LEU A 19 -4.64 11.33 -5.23
C LEU A 19 -3.76 10.52 -4.27
N ASN A 20 -3.33 11.10 -3.15
CA ASN A 20 -2.59 10.36 -2.13
C ASN A 20 -3.44 9.29 -1.43
N GLY A 21 -4.71 9.59 -1.12
CA GLY A 21 -5.64 8.59 -0.61
C GLY A 21 -5.94 7.48 -1.63
N THR A 22 -6.02 7.84 -2.91
CA THR A 22 -6.16 6.87 -4.01
C THR A 22 -4.92 6.00 -4.14
N LEU A 23 -3.72 6.58 -4.07
CA LEU A 23 -2.45 5.86 -4.12
C LEU A 23 -2.36 4.81 -3.01
N ASP A 24 -2.70 5.19 -1.78
CA ASP A 24 -2.68 4.27 -0.63
C ASP A 24 -3.63 3.08 -0.82
N THR A 25 -4.86 3.36 -1.25
CA THR A 25 -5.86 2.33 -1.56
C THR A 25 -5.42 1.45 -2.72
N ALA A 26 -4.84 2.06 -3.77
CA ALA A 26 -4.37 1.38 -4.96
C ALA A 26 -3.24 0.40 -4.65
N ILE A 27 -2.29 0.78 -3.79
CA ILE A 27 -1.20 -0.12 -3.35
C ILE A 27 -1.80 -1.35 -2.69
N THR A 28 -2.70 -1.16 -1.71
CA THR A 28 -3.33 -2.28 -0.99
C THR A 28 -4.12 -3.20 -1.92
N ALA A 29 -4.93 -2.63 -2.82
CA ALA A 29 -5.72 -3.39 -3.78
C ALA A 29 -4.84 -4.15 -4.77
N ALA A 30 -3.84 -3.49 -5.35
CA ALA A 30 -2.91 -4.09 -6.29
C ALA A 30 -2.12 -5.24 -5.66
N MET A 31 -1.61 -5.06 -4.44
CA MET A 31 -0.90 -6.10 -3.71
C MET A 31 -1.77 -7.33 -3.48
N ARG A 32 -3.04 -7.14 -3.10
CA ARG A 32 -3.98 -8.24 -2.91
C ARG A 32 -4.30 -8.96 -4.21
N GLU A 33 -4.68 -8.22 -5.26
CA GLU A 33 -5.03 -8.79 -6.57
C GLU A 33 -3.87 -9.57 -7.18
N VAL A 34 -2.69 -8.96 -7.20
CA VAL A 34 -1.49 -9.58 -7.77
C VAL A 34 -1.00 -10.74 -6.91
N GLY A 35 -1.05 -10.60 -5.58
CA GLY A 35 -0.66 -11.65 -4.64
C GLY A 35 -1.52 -12.91 -4.76
N LEU A 36 -2.84 -12.76 -4.91
CA LEU A 36 -3.76 -13.88 -5.14
C LEU A 36 -3.46 -14.65 -6.44
N GLY A 37 -2.93 -13.96 -7.45
CA GLY A 37 -2.55 -14.55 -8.74
C GLY A 37 -1.09 -15.00 -8.83
N GLY A 38 -0.30 -14.90 -7.75
CA GLY A 38 1.13 -15.22 -7.77
C GLY A 38 1.99 -14.29 -8.64
N GLY A 39 1.53 -13.05 -8.87
CA GLY A 39 2.24 -12.09 -9.72
C GLY A 39 3.44 -11.43 -9.02
N THR A 40 4.10 -10.51 -9.73
CA THR A 40 5.36 -9.89 -9.29
C THR A 40 5.19 -8.47 -8.78
N ARG A 41 6.22 -7.92 -8.13
CA ARG A 41 6.30 -6.49 -7.79
C ARG A 41 6.03 -5.57 -8.98
N LYS A 42 6.55 -5.89 -10.16
CA LYS A 42 6.29 -5.12 -11.39
C LYS A 42 4.82 -5.12 -11.78
N ASN A 43 4.11 -6.23 -11.56
CA ASN A 43 2.66 -6.29 -11.76
C ASN A 43 1.92 -5.38 -10.77
N VAL A 44 2.35 -5.33 -9.50
CA VAL A 44 1.80 -4.39 -8.51
C VAL A 44 2.00 -2.96 -8.96
N GLU A 45 3.22 -2.57 -9.35
CA GLU A 45 3.52 -1.19 -9.76
C GLU A 45 2.67 -0.75 -10.96
N MET A 46 2.56 -1.61 -11.98
CA MET A 46 1.71 -1.34 -13.14
C MET A 46 0.24 -1.15 -12.73
N ARG A 47 -0.28 -2.03 -11.86
CA ARG A 47 -1.65 -1.97 -11.39
C ARG A 47 -1.94 -0.72 -10.54
N VAL A 48 -0.97 -0.28 -9.73
CA VAL A 48 -1.07 0.99 -8.98
C VAL A 48 -1.14 2.18 -9.93
N ARG A 49 -0.31 2.21 -10.98
CA ARG A 49 -0.37 3.26 -12.01
C ARG A 49 -1.72 3.25 -12.73
N ASP A 50 -2.26 2.07 -13.07
CA ASP A 50 -3.59 1.96 -13.68
C ASP A 50 -4.69 2.56 -12.80
N TYR A 51 -4.67 2.27 -11.49
CA TYR A 51 -5.64 2.83 -10.54
C TYR A 51 -5.55 4.35 -10.44
N LEU A 52 -4.34 4.90 -10.35
CA LEU A 52 -4.16 6.35 -10.33
C LEU A 52 -4.57 7.01 -11.64
N ASN A 53 -4.19 6.42 -12.78
CA ASN A 53 -4.58 6.93 -14.09
C ASN A 53 -6.09 6.89 -14.28
N ALA A 54 -6.76 5.82 -13.85
CA ALA A 54 -8.22 5.77 -13.87
C ALA A 54 -8.86 6.87 -12.98
N ARG A 55 -8.22 7.26 -11.88
CA ARG A 55 -8.69 8.40 -11.06
C ARG A 55 -8.43 9.74 -11.75
N ILE A 56 -7.25 9.93 -12.33
CA ILE A 56 -6.88 11.15 -13.07
C ILE A 56 -7.81 11.34 -14.28
N ASP A 57 -8.06 10.28 -15.04
CA ASP A 57 -8.91 10.29 -16.24
C ASP A 57 -10.38 10.67 -15.91
N ARG A 58 -10.83 10.48 -14.66
CA ARG A 58 -12.15 10.96 -14.19
C ARG A 58 -12.21 12.48 -13.95
N GLY A 59 -11.06 13.13 -13.78
CA GLY A 59 -10.94 14.56 -13.54
C GLY A 59 -11.55 15.03 -12.20
N TRP A 60 -11.64 16.36 -12.03
CA TRP A 60 -12.28 16.99 -10.89
C TRP A 60 -13.21 18.11 -11.39
N ASN A 61 -14.49 18.02 -11.04
CA ASN A 61 -15.45 19.04 -11.45
C ASN A 61 -15.43 20.25 -10.50
N TYR A 62 -14.47 21.16 -10.69
CA TYR A 62 -14.44 22.45 -9.99
C TYR A 62 -14.87 23.60 -10.92
N THR A 63 -15.87 24.38 -10.51
CA THR A 63 -16.45 25.43 -11.37
C THR A 63 -15.56 26.65 -11.59
N SER A 64 -14.58 26.90 -10.73
CA SER A 64 -13.75 28.11 -10.75
C SER A 64 -12.29 27.87 -11.13
N VAL A 65 -11.93 26.61 -11.41
CA VAL A 65 -10.55 26.18 -11.65
C VAL A 65 -10.56 25.16 -12.78
N ASN A 66 -9.60 25.29 -13.70
CA ASN A 66 -9.31 24.27 -14.71
C ASN A 66 -8.05 23.52 -14.28
N GLU A 67 -8.13 22.20 -14.23
CA GLU A 67 -7.01 21.31 -13.98
C GLU A 67 -6.55 20.56 -15.24
N ASP A 68 -5.24 20.46 -15.40
CA ASP A 68 -4.58 19.61 -16.39
C ASP A 68 -3.51 18.82 -15.64
N ILE A 69 -3.73 17.52 -15.48
CA ILE A 69 -2.87 16.63 -14.67
C ILE A 69 -2.43 15.49 -15.56
N ALA A 70 -1.12 15.35 -15.72
CA ALA A 70 -0.55 14.30 -16.55
C ALA A 70 -0.81 12.92 -15.93
N ARG A 71 -0.95 11.91 -16.80
CA ARG A 71 -0.99 10.51 -16.37
C ARG A 71 0.32 10.11 -15.70
N VAL A 72 0.22 9.22 -14.73
CA VAL A 72 1.32 8.59 -14.02
C VAL A 72 2.03 7.60 -14.95
N ASP A 73 3.36 7.62 -14.92
CA ASP A 73 4.25 6.70 -15.63
C ASP A 73 5.42 6.24 -14.73
N GLU A 74 6.43 5.58 -15.30
CA GLU A 74 7.62 5.13 -14.56
C GLU A 74 8.57 6.28 -14.20
N ASN A 75 8.46 7.44 -14.87
CA ASN A 75 9.34 8.58 -14.66
C ASN A 75 8.86 9.47 -13.50
N ASN A 76 7.55 9.59 -13.35
CA ASN A 76 6.93 10.48 -12.36
C ASN A 76 6.50 9.78 -11.06
N LEU A 77 6.53 8.44 -11.01
CA LEU A 77 6.23 7.66 -9.81
C LEU A 77 7.23 6.52 -9.57
N ARG A 78 7.91 6.58 -8.42
CA ARG A 78 8.94 5.61 -8.00
C ARG A 78 8.46 4.74 -6.86
N PHE A 79 8.84 3.47 -6.91
CA PHE A 79 8.52 2.46 -5.90
C PHE A 79 9.81 1.98 -5.22
N GLU A 80 9.86 2.09 -3.90
CA GLU A 80 10.96 1.63 -3.07
C GLU A 80 10.49 0.44 -2.25
N TRP A 81 10.80 -0.75 -2.75
CA TRP A 81 10.48 -2.01 -2.09
C TRP A 81 11.51 -2.37 -1.04
N ARG A 82 11.03 -2.73 0.15
CA ARG A 82 11.86 -3.28 1.20
C ARG A 82 11.85 -4.82 1.19
N PRO A 83 12.84 -5.47 1.83
CA PRO A 83 12.90 -6.93 1.92
C PRO A 83 11.70 -7.56 2.64
N ASP A 84 11.04 -6.83 3.53
CA ASP A 84 9.85 -7.26 4.26
C ASP A 84 8.55 -7.13 3.43
N GLY A 85 8.66 -6.68 2.18
CA GLY A 85 7.52 -6.49 1.28
C GLY A 85 6.81 -5.16 1.40
N SER A 86 7.18 -4.32 2.37
CA SER A 86 6.67 -2.94 2.43
C SER A 86 7.16 -2.13 1.24
N VAL A 87 6.36 -1.15 0.83
CA VAL A 87 6.67 -0.29 -0.30
C VAL A 87 6.43 1.17 0.05
N THR A 88 7.41 2.00 -0.26
CA THR A 88 7.23 3.46 -0.29
C THR A 88 7.08 3.88 -1.72
N VAL A 89 6.00 4.61 -2.03
CA VAL A 89 5.73 5.14 -3.36
C VAL A 89 5.77 6.65 -3.29
N HIS A 90 6.56 7.28 -4.14
CA HIS A 90 6.67 8.74 -4.16
C HIS A 90 6.88 9.27 -5.58
N GLY A 91 6.44 10.51 -5.80
CA GLY A 91 6.46 11.11 -7.12
C GLY A 91 6.09 12.60 -7.13
N LEU A 92 6.43 13.26 -8.23
CA LEU A 92 5.94 14.60 -8.54
C LEU A 92 5.28 14.55 -9.91
N LEU A 93 3.96 14.67 -9.92
CA LEU A 93 3.18 14.67 -11.13
C LEU A 93 3.20 16.06 -11.79
N PRO A 94 3.51 16.16 -13.10
CA PRO A 94 3.23 17.37 -13.85
C PRO A 94 1.74 17.69 -13.81
N ALA A 95 1.40 18.88 -13.31
CA ALA A 95 0.03 19.34 -13.17
C ALA A 95 -0.03 20.86 -13.27
N THR A 96 -1.14 21.38 -13.79
CA THR A 96 -1.49 22.80 -13.80
C THR A 96 -2.90 22.97 -13.26
N ILE A 97 -3.06 23.82 -12.26
CA ILE A 97 -4.35 24.09 -11.61
C ILE A 97 -4.58 25.59 -11.64
N LYS A 98 -5.43 26.06 -12.56
CA LYS A 98 -5.56 27.47 -12.90
C LYS A 98 -6.96 28.01 -12.58
N HIS A 99 -7.03 29.04 -11.74
CA HIS A 99 -8.27 29.79 -11.54
C HIS A 99 -8.64 30.58 -12.80
N VAL A 100 -9.93 30.76 -13.02
CA VAL A 100 -10.47 31.62 -14.11
C VAL A 100 -9.97 33.08 -14.06
N ASN A 101 -9.46 33.52 -12.90
CA ASN A 101 -8.97 34.89 -12.67
C ASN A 101 -7.44 35.00 -12.72
N GLY A 102 -6.73 33.95 -13.11
CA GLY A 102 -5.28 34.00 -13.36
C GLY A 102 -4.39 33.18 -12.42
N PRO A 103 -4.61 33.13 -11.09
CA PRO A 103 -3.76 32.35 -10.19
C PRO A 103 -3.62 30.90 -10.63
N THR A 104 -2.41 30.37 -10.58
CA THR A 104 -2.07 29.04 -11.05
C THR A 104 -1.14 28.34 -10.06
N ALA A 105 -1.42 27.07 -9.78
CA ALA A 105 -0.53 26.17 -9.05
C ALA A 105 0.00 25.09 -10.00
N TYR A 106 1.19 24.57 -9.69
CA TYR A 106 1.88 23.59 -10.51
C TYR A 106 2.36 22.40 -9.69
N GLY A 107 2.27 21.24 -10.30
CA GLY A 107 2.73 19.98 -9.74
C GLY A 107 1.84 19.44 -8.62
N ILE A 108 1.81 18.12 -8.49
CA ILE A 108 1.14 17.42 -7.40
C ILE A 108 2.13 16.43 -6.80
N ARG A 109 2.30 16.46 -5.47
CA ARG A 109 3.15 15.49 -4.79
C ARG A 109 2.37 14.22 -4.51
N LEU A 110 2.97 13.10 -4.86
CA LEU A 110 2.49 11.77 -4.49
C LEU A 110 3.43 11.17 -3.47
N TYR A 111 2.86 10.62 -2.41
CA TYR A 111 3.56 9.93 -1.35
C TYR A 111 2.59 8.98 -0.62
N SER A 112 2.93 7.70 -0.59
CA SER A 112 2.33 6.73 0.32
C SER A 112 3.42 5.78 0.79
N ALA A 113 3.40 5.47 2.08
CA ALA A 113 4.19 4.40 2.65
C ALA A 113 3.21 3.32 3.10
N SER A 114 3.17 2.22 2.36
CA SER A 114 2.27 1.12 2.65
C SER A 114 3.09 -0.08 3.09
N SER A 115 2.66 -0.70 4.18
CA SER A 115 3.16 -2.00 4.64
C SER A 115 2.05 -3.02 4.53
N PRO A 116 1.58 -3.34 3.31
CA PRO A 116 0.49 -4.28 3.15
C PRO A 116 0.92 -5.64 3.67
N ARG A 117 0.08 -6.19 4.54
CA ARG A 117 0.41 -7.34 5.38
C ARG A 117 0.71 -8.61 4.59
N PHE A 118 0.31 -8.70 3.32
CA PHE A 118 0.41 -9.94 2.53
C PHE A 118 1.86 -10.40 2.29
N GLU A 119 2.75 -9.50 1.83
CA GLU A 119 4.16 -9.85 1.65
C GLU A 119 4.87 -10.00 3.00
N ARG A 120 4.41 -9.32 4.05
CA ARG A 120 4.90 -9.53 5.41
C ARG A 120 4.57 -10.94 5.91
N LEU A 121 3.32 -11.40 5.71
CA LEU A 121 2.87 -12.75 6.05
C LEU A 121 3.70 -13.79 5.29
N LYS A 122 3.89 -13.59 3.97
CA LYS A 122 4.75 -14.45 3.14
C LYS A 122 6.19 -14.49 3.63
N TYR A 123 6.79 -13.32 3.89
CA TYR A 123 8.15 -13.21 4.41
C TYR A 123 8.31 -13.94 5.75
N VAL A 124 7.34 -13.78 6.66
CA VAL A 124 7.32 -14.50 7.94
C VAL A 124 7.21 -16.00 7.69
N ALA A 125 6.32 -16.45 6.80
CA ALA A 125 6.15 -17.86 6.47
C ALA A 125 7.46 -18.47 5.94
N GLU A 126 8.14 -17.80 4.99
CA GLU A 126 9.42 -18.25 4.42
C GLU A 126 10.56 -18.27 5.44
N ARG A 127 10.62 -17.27 6.34
CA ARG A 127 11.61 -17.26 7.44
C ARG A 127 11.38 -18.37 8.43
N VAL A 128 10.13 -18.61 8.79
CA VAL A 128 9.73 -19.64 9.73
C VAL A 128 9.98 -21.03 9.15
N ALA A 129 9.69 -21.25 7.87
CA ALA A 129 9.99 -22.51 7.18
C ALA A 129 11.48 -22.87 7.30
N LYS A 130 12.37 -21.90 7.09
CA LYS A 130 13.83 -22.10 7.24
C LYS A 130 14.25 -22.39 8.69
N GLN A 131 13.56 -21.83 9.68
CA GLN A 131 13.84 -22.10 11.09
C GLN A 131 13.33 -23.48 11.52
N ALA A 132 12.18 -23.91 10.99
CA ALA A 132 11.55 -25.18 11.32
C ALA A 132 12.36 -26.40 10.89
N GLU A 133 13.29 -26.27 9.93
CA GLU A 133 14.20 -27.35 9.53
C GLU A 133 15.11 -27.85 10.67
N ASN A 134 15.33 -27.06 11.72
CA ASN A 134 16.36 -27.33 12.73
C ASN A 134 15.87 -27.28 14.18
N GLU A 135 14.57 -27.10 14.44
CA GLU A 135 14.03 -26.88 15.78
C GLU A 135 12.83 -27.78 16.10
N ASN A 136 12.51 -27.96 17.39
CA ASN A 136 11.28 -28.62 17.82
C ASN A 136 10.08 -27.75 17.46
N LEU A 137 9.15 -28.28 16.65
CA LEU A 137 8.04 -27.49 16.10
C LEU A 137 7.14 -26.87 17.16
N ASN A 138 6.82 -27.58 18.25
CA ASN A 138 5.94 -27.05 19.29
C ASN A 138 6.59 -25.89 20.06
N GLU A 139 7.88 -26.01 20.36
CA GLU A 139 8.63 -24.95 21.04
C GLU A 139 8.84 -23.73 20.14
N LEU A 140 9.17 -23.99 18.86
CA LEU A 140 9.32 -22.96 17.84
C LEU A 140 8.00 -22.20 17.63
N GLU A 141 6.87 -22.90 17.48
CA GLU A 141 5.56 -22.28 17.31
C GLU A 141 5.23 -21.35 18.47
N ARG A 142 5.41 -21.78 19.73
CA ARG A 142 5.16 -20.95 20.91
C ARG A 142 6.03 -19.68 20.88
N LYS A 143 7.33 -19.84 20.63
CA LYS A 143 8.29 -18.73 20.59
C LYS A 143 7.98 -17.74 19.46
N LEU A 144 7.60 -18.24 18.30
CA LEU A 144 7.22 -17.40 17.16
C LEU A 144 5.94 -16.60 17.46
N ASN A 145 4.92 -17.24 18.05
CA ASN A 145 3.70 -16.55 18.44
C ASN A 145 3.96 -15.46 19.50
N GLU A 146 4.86 -15.69 20.45
CA GLU A 146 5.29 -14.65 21.40
C GLU A 146 6.01 -13.49 20.69
N ASN A 147 6.91 -13.79 19.74
CA ASN A 147 7.69 -12.78 19.02
C ASN A 147 6.85 -11.92 18.07
N TYR A 148 5.87 -12.52 17.40
CA TYR A 148 5.03 -11.83 16.40
C TYR A 148 3.67 -11.36 16.97
N ALA A 149 3.41 -11.57 18.26
CA ALA A 149 2.18 -11.10 18.91
C ALA A 149 1.95 -9.59 18.76
N ALA A 150 3.00 -8.78 18.84
CA ALA A 150 2.92 -7.32 18.68
C ALA A 150 2.55 -6.90 17.24
N GLU A 151 2.81 -7.76 16.26
CA GLU A 151 2.42 -7.56 14.86
C GLU A 151 0.99 -8.05 14.58
N GLY A 152 0.33 -8.68 15.56
CA GLY A 152 -0.99 -9.28 15.41
C GLY A 152 -0.97 -10.55 14.56
N LEU A 153 0.16 -11.24 14.45
CA LEU A 153 0.27 -12.46 13.66
C LEU A 153 0.15 -13.69 14.54
N HIS A 154 -0.54 -14.70 14.01
CA HIS A 154 -0.55 -16.05 14.55
C HIS A 154 0.13 -17.00 13.58
N ILE A 155 0.99 -17.87 14.11
CA ILE A 155 1.76 -18.83 13.33
C ILE A 155 1.39 -20.23 13.78
N THR A 156 1.10 -21.09 12.82
CA THR A 156 0.84 -22.52 13.05
C THR A 156 1.82 -23.34 12.23
N LEU A 157 2.45 -24.32 12.87
CA LEU A 157 3.37 -25.27 12.27
C LEU A 157 2.76 -26.65 12.32
N THR A 158 2.57 -27.28 11.16
CA THR A 158 2.06 -28.65 11.09
C THR A 158 2.98 -29.53 10.26
N LEU A 159 3.08 -30.81 10.65
CA LEU A 159 3.75 -31.82 9.85
C LEU A 159 2.74 -32.41 8.87
N SER A 160 3.04 -32.29 7.59
CA SER A 160 2.25 -32.92 6.53
C SER A 160 2.50 -34.44 6.48
N PRO A 161 1.61 -35.22 5.83
CA PRO A 161 1.78 -36.67 5.73
C PRO A 161 3.06 -37.14 5.01
N ASP A 162 3.64 -36.28 4.17
CA ASP A 162 4.92 -36.47 3.48
C ASP A 162 6.13 -35.96 4.28
N ASN A 163 5.95 -35.68 5.58
CA ASN A 163 6.98 -35.25 6.51
C ASN A 163 7.60 -33.88 6.17
N ALA A 164 6.87 -33.04 5.45
CA ALA A 164 7.21 -31.63 5.24
C ALA A 164 6.60 -30.77 6.35
N VAL A 165 7.22 -29.62 6.63
CA VAL A 165 6.64 -28.64 7.56
C VAL A 165 5.77 -27.67 6.76
N GLU A 166 4.48 -27.70 7.03
CA GLU A 166 3.54 -26.70 6.54
C GLU A 166 3.49 -25.53 7.53
N VAL A 167 3.82 -24.33 7.03
CA VAL A 167 3.81 -23.08 7.80
C VAL A 167 2.61 -22.26 7.38
N ARG A 168 1.72 -21.99 8.34
CA ARG A 168 0.60 -21.07 8.16
C ARG A 168 0.83 -19.82 9.00
N VAL A 169 0.71 -18.65 8.38
CA VAL A 169 0.80 -17.34 9.04
C VAL A 169 -0.50 -16.60 8.79
N GLU A 170 -1.20 -16.29 9.86
CA GLU A 170 -2.51 -15.66 9.84
C GLU A 170 -2.46 -14.30 10.54
N ASP A 171 -3.30 -13.39 10.07
CA ASP A 171 -3.56 -12.13 10.73
C ASP A 171 -4.65 -12.34 11.78
N THR A 172 -4.36 -12.02 13.04
CA THR A 172 -5.32 -12.11 14.13
C THR A 172 -5.87 -10.73 14.46
N PHE A 173 -7.07 -10.45 13.95
CA PHE A 173 -7.90 -9.35 14.43
C PHE A 173 -8.77 -9.87 15.59
N GLY A 174 -8.38 -9.59 16.83
CA GLY A 174 -9.13 -10.04 18.00
C GLY A 174 -9.12 -9.02 19.14
N ALA A 175 -10.28 -8.78 19.73
CA ALA A 175 -10.41 -8.07 21.00
C ALA A 175 -10.46 -9.09 22.15
N LYS A 176 -9.74 -8.82 23.25
CA LYS A 176 -9.88 -9.58 24.50
C LYS A 176 -11.12 -9.08 25.24
N ALA A 177 -12.10 -9.94 25.45
CA ALA A 177 -13.14 -9.72 26.45
C ALA A 177 -12.73 -10.43 27.75
N ILE A 178 -12.73 -9.71 28.87
CA ILE A 178 -12.64 -10.32 30.20
C ILE A 178 -14.08 -10.67 30.58
N ILE A 179 -14.37 -11.96 30.66
CA ILE A 179 -15.63 -12.43 31.23
C ILE A 179 -15.37 -12.55 32.74
N GLY A 180 -16.01 -11.66 33.50
CA GLY A 180 -16.07 -11.71 34.96
C GLY A 180 -17.20 -12.60 35.44
#